data_AF-A0A838D5L9-F1
#
_entry.id   AF-A0A838D5L9-F1
#
_cell.length_a   1.000
_cell.length_b   1.000
_cell.length_c   1.000
_cell.angle_alpha   90.00
_cell.angle_beta   90.00
_cell.angle_gamma   90.00
#
_symmetry.space_group_name_H-M   'P 1'
#
loop_
_entity.id
_entity.type
_entity.pdbx_description
1 polymer ?
#
loop_
_entity_poly.entity_id
_entity_poly.type
_entity_poly.pdbx_seq_one_letter_code
_entity_poly.pdbx_strand_id
1 'polypeptide(L)'
;DTDASLVNTDASLVDTSGQLGNITSLLVDTSGTLVTISGSLDNTSGTLQGISPSLDDTSGTLEVISPSLEDTSGELISVRRLTARIDETLKDAQRSRVSEPVADADALGTNGIWRRVRFINGGPFERQGDAEDKDNDLAGPGQNPNGLLPVRTDAVNINGGLVEVNRHLTSICESPTLETLGPLLEPISPVAPLLRSGPC
;
A
#
# COMPACT_ATOMS: atom_id res chain seq x y z
N ASP A 1 -39.73 25.34 110.33
CA ASP A 1 -38.75 25.84 109.34
C ASP A 1 -38.05 24.72 108.57
N THR A 2 -37.80 23.56 109.19
CA THR A 2 -37.22 22.37 108.55
C THR A 2 -38.02 21.83 107.36
N ASP A 3 -39.35 21.76 107.46
CA ASP A 3 -40.19 21.20 106.37
C ASP A 3 -40.13 22.04 105.10
N ALA A 4 -40.12 23.37 105.22
CA ALA A 4 -40.01 24.27 104.08
C ALA A 4 -38.64 24.13 103.38
N SER A 5 -37.57 23.94 104.16
CA SER A 5 -36.23 23.70 103.61
C SER A 5 -36.15 22.38 102.85
N LEU A 6 -36.77 21.31 103.36
CA LEU A 6 -36.78 20.00 102.69
C LEU A 6 -37.54 20.05 101.36
N VAL A 7 -38.70 20.70 101.32
CA VAL A 7 -39.48 20.88 100.09
C VAL A 7 -38.68 21.63 99.02
N ASN A 8 -37.92 22.66 99.43
CA ASN A 8 -37.09 23.42 98.48
C ASN A 8 -35.90 22.60 97.96
N THR A 9 -35.32 21.74 98.81
CA THR A 9 -34.28 20.80 98.40
C THR A 9 -34.82 19.77 97.40
N ASP A 10 -35.99 19.19 97.66
CA ASP A 10 -36.64 18.25 96.74
C ASP A 10 -36.92 18.89 95.38
N ALA A 11 -37.48 20.10 95.36
CA ALA A 11 -37.71 20.85 94.12
C ALA A 11 -36.41 21.07 93.33
N SER A 12 -35.33 21.47 94.02
CA SER A 12 -34.01 21.67 93.39
C SER A 12 -33.42 20.39 92.82
N LEU A 13 -33.63 19.25 93.50
CA LEU A 13 -33.19 17.94 93.03
C LEU A 13 -33.96 17.49 91.78
N VAL A 14 -35.28 17.73 91.74
CA VAL A 14 -36.10 17.46 90.56
C VAL A 14 -35.62 18.28 89.35
N ASP A 15 -35.38 19.58 89.53
CA ASP A 15 -34.86 20.44 88.47
C ASP A 15 -33.48 20.00 87.98
N THR A 16 -32.58 19.67 88.92
CA THR A 16 -31.25 19.14 88.60
C THR A 16 -31.33 17.84 87.81
N SER A 17 -32.23 16.93 88.21
CA SER A 17 -32.47 15.67 87.49
C SER A 17 -33.02 15.92 86.09
N GLY A 18 -33.91 16.90 85.91
CA GLY A 18 -34.42 17.30 84.60
C GLY A 18 -33.32 17.85 83.68
N GLN A 19 -32.46 18.73 84.21
CA GLN A 19 -31.30 19.26 83.47
C GLN A 19 -30.34 18.15 83.04
N LEU A 20 -30.05 17.20 83.93
CA LEU A 20 -29.20 16.05 83.61
C LEU A 20 -29.79 15.17 82.51
N GLY A 21 -31.11 14.97 82.50
CA GLY A 21 -31.81 14.28 81.42
C GLY A 21 -31.64 14.98 80.08
N ASN A 22 -31.80 16.31 80.05
CA ASN A 22 -31.60 17.11 78.84
C ASN A 22 -30.17 17.03 78.30
N ILE A 23 -29.17 17.14 79.19
CA ILE A 23 -27.75 17.01 78.82
C ILE A 23 -27.47 15.62 78.24
N THR A 24 -28.04 14.58 78.83
CA THR A 24 -27.90 13.20 78.35
C THR A 24 -28.47 13.05 76.94
N SER A 25 -29.65 13.62 76.67
CA SER A 25 -30.24 13.62 75.32
C SER A 25 -29.36 14.34 74.30
N LEU A 26 -28.86 15.54 74.63
CA LEU A 26 -27.98 16.30 73.75
C LEU A 26 -26.67 15.55 73.44
N LEU A 27 -26.13 14.82 74.41
CA LEU A 27 -24.93 14.01 74.21
C LEU A 27 -25.19 12.84 73.25
N VAL A 28 -26.35 12.19 73.37
CA VAL A 28 -26.78 11.13 72.43
C VAL A 28 -26.92 11.69 71.01
N ASP A 29 -27.58 12.83 70.84
CA ASP A 29 -27.75 13.48 69.53
C ASP A 29 -26.41 13.89 68.91
N THR A 30 -25.50 14.44 69.72
CA THR A 30 -24.15 14.80 69.30
C THR A 30 -23.36 13.56 68.86
N SER A 31 -23.47 12.46 69.61
CA SER A 31 -22.83 11.19 69.27
C SER A 31 -23.37 10.62 67.95
N GLY A 32 -24.69 10.65 67.74
CA GLY A 32 -25.31 10.21 66.48
C GLY A 32 -24.86 11.05 65.28
N THR A 33 -24.72 12.37 65.46
CA THR A 33 -24.20 13.27 64.44
C THR A 33 -22.76 12.93 64.08
N LEU A 34 -21.91 12.67 65.08
CA LEU A 34 -20.51 12.26 64.86
C LEU A 34 -20.40 10.96 64.08
N VAL A 35 -21.21 9.94 64.41
CA VAL A 35 -21.24 8.67 63.67
C VAL A 35 -21.60 8.90 62.20
N THR A 36 -22.57 9.77 61.93
CA THR A 36 -22.99 10.10 60.56
C THR A 36 -21.88 10.81 59.77
N ILE A 37 -21.17 11.73 60.40
CA ILE A 37 -20.03 12.44 59.80
C ILE A 37 -18.90 11.45 59.49
N SER A 38 -18.56 10.57 60.44
CA SER A 38 -17.55 9.53 60.23
C SER A 38 -17.88 8.64 59.03
N GLY A 39 -19.12 8.15 58.93
CA GLY A 39 -19.54 7.35 57.78
C GLY A 39 -19.48 8.11 56.45
N SER A 40 -19.79 9.41 56.44
CA SER A 40 -19.67 10.26 55.25
C SER A 40 -18.21 10.46 54.83
N LEU A 41 -17.30 10.58 55.80
CA LEU A 41 -15.86 10.69 55.56
C LEU A 41 -15.30 9.39 54.97
N ASP A 42 -15.70 8.24 55.51
CA ASP A 42 -15.30 6.93 55.00
C ASP A 42 -15.76 6.73 53.54
N ASN A 43 -17.00 7.09 53.22
CA ASN A 43 -17.52 7.04 51.84
C ASN A 43 -16.73 7.94 50.89
N THR A 44 -16.39 9.15 51.34
CA THR A 44 -15.59 10.10 50.55
C THR A 44 -14.18 9.54 50.32
N SER A 45 -13.55 8.99 51.35
CA SER A 45 -12.25 8.34 51.27
C SER A 45 -12.25 7.16 50.30
N GLY A 46 -13.27 6.29 50.37
CA GLY A 46 -13.44 5.17 49.44
C GLY A 46 -13.61 5.63 47.99
N THR A 47 -14.37 6.71 47.76
CA THR A 47 -14.56 7.30 46.43
C THR A 47 -13.22 7.83 45.88
N LEU A 48 -12.45 8.55 46.69
CA LEU A 48 -11.14 9.07 46.29
C LEU A 48 -10.14 7.95 45.98
N GLN A 49 -10.14 6.88 46.80
CA GLN A 49 -9.31 5.70 46.54
C GLN A 49 -9.66 5.00 45.21
N GLY A 50 -10.91 5.08 44.75
CA GLY A 50 -11.32 4.57 43.44
C GLY A 50 -10.95 5.48 42.27
N ILE A 51 -10.90 6.80 42.48
CA ILE A 51 -10.54 7.78 41.44
C ILE A 51 -9.05 7.70 41.09
N SER A 52 -8.17 7.53 42.08
CA SER A 52 -6.72 7.44 41.87
C SER A 52 -6.29 6.40 40.81
N PRO A 53 -6.66 5.11 40.91
CA PRO A 53 -6.28 4.12 39.90
C PRO A 53 -6.89 4.42 38.53
N SER A 54 -8.11 4.97 38.47
CA SER A 54 -8.73 5.37 37.20
C SER A 54 -7.95 6.50 36.51
N LEU A 55 -7.36 7.42 37.28
CA LEU A 55 -6.51 8.47 36.76
C LEU A 55 -5.17 7.91 36.27
N ASP A 56 -4.58 6.98 37.00
CA ASP A 56 -3.35 6.28 36.60
C ASP A 56 -3.56 5.49 35.30
N ASP A 57 -4.67 4.76 35.16
CA ASP A 57 -5.03 4.03 33.94
C ASP A 57 -5.18 4.97 32.73
N THR A 58 -5.81 6.13 32.95
CA THR A 58 -5.95 7.17 31.92
C THR A 58 -4.59 7.73 31.51
N SER A 59 -3.73 8.01 32.49
CA SER A 59 -2.37 8.51 32.27
C SER A 59 -1.53 7.49 31.49
N GLY A 60 -1.56 6.21 31.88
CA GLY A 60 -0.86 5.14 31.17
C GLY A 60 -1.37 4.93 29.74
N THR A 61 -2.67 5.07 29.52
CA THR A 61 -3.25 5.03 28.16
C THR A 61 -2.71 6.18 27.29
N LEU A 62 -2.61 7.39 27.83
CA LEU A 62 -2.06 8.55 27.13
C LEU A 62 -0.56 8.40 26.83
N GLU A 63 0.18 7.77 27.74
CA GLU A 63 1.61 7.48 27.56
C GLU A 63 1.87 6.52 26.39
N VAL A 64 0.94 5.61 26.08
CA VAL A 64 1.02 4.70 24.91
C VAL A 64 0.55 5.36 23.61
N ILE A 65 -0.52 6.17 23.67
CA ILE A 65 -1.10 6.80 22.47
C ILE A 65 -0.18 7.87 21.89
N SER A 66 0.47 8.65 22.76
CA SER A 66 1.33 9.77 22.35
C SER A 66 2.47 9.37 21.39
N PRO A 67 3.33 8.37 21.70
CA PRO A 67 4.37 7.93 20.77
C PRO A 67 3.79 7.29 19.50
N SER A 68 2.66 6.57 19.61
CA SER A 68 1.99 5.97 18.44
C SER A 68 1.52 7.04 17.42
N LEU A 69 1.06 8.20 17.92
CA LEU A 69 0.70 9.36 17.08
C LEU A 69 1.93 10.02 16.47
N GLU A 70 3.05 10.10 17.20
CA GLU A 70 4.32 10.61 16.69
C GLU A 70 4.85 9.72 15.56
N ASP A 71 4.83 8.39 15.74
CA ASP A 71 5.22 7.43 14.71
C ASP A 71 4.36 7.56 13.45
N THR A 72 3.03 7.65 13.62
CA THR A 72 2.09 7.84 12.51
C THR A 72 2.37 9.14 11.75
N SER A 73 2.67 10.22 12.47
CA SER A 73 3.06 11.50 11.88
C SER A 73 4.38 11.37 11.08
N GLY A 74 5.37 10.65 11.63
CA GLY A 74 6.63 10.35 10.97
C GLY A 74 6.44 9.61 9.64
N GLU A 75 5.61 8.56 9.64
CA GLU A 75 5.27 7.80 8.43
C GLU A 75 4.57 8.66 7.38
N LEU A 76 3.62 9.52 7.79
CA LEU A 76 2.93 10.42 6.86
C LEU A 76 3.91 11.42 6.19
N ILE A 77 4.88 11.94 6.94
CA ILE A 77 5.92 12.81 6.39
C ILE A 77 6.78 12.01 5.38
N SER A 78 7.14 10.77 5.69
CA SER A 78 7.90 9.90 4.78
C SER A 78 7.14 9.63 3.48
N VAL A 79 5.85 9.30 3.55
CA VAL A 79 4.98 9.12 2.37
C VAL A 79 4.92 10.41 1.55
N ARG A 80 4.71 11.56 2.19
CA ARG A 80 4.69 12.86 1.49
C ARG A 80 5.99 13.14 0.73
N ARG A 81 7.13 12.83 1.34
CA ARG A 81 8.45 12.96 0.68
C ARG A 81 8.59 12.01 -0.50
N LEU A 82 8.14 10.76 -0.36
CA LEU A 82 8.16 9.79 -1.46
C LEU A 82 7.31 10.28 -2.63
N THR A 83 6.08 10.75 -2.36
CA THR A 83 5.18 11.28 -3.39
C THR A 83 5.81 12.47 -4.12
N ALA A 84 6.45 13.40 -3.40
CA ALA A 84 7.15 14.52 -4.03
C ALA A 84 8.31 14.05 -4.93
N ARG A 85 9.07 13.03 -4.51
CA ARG A 85 10.14 12.44 -5.34
C ARG A 85 9.59 11.75 -6.58
N ILE A 86 8.47 11.03 -6.46
CA ILE A 86 7.79 10.41 -7.60
C ILE A 86 7.33 11.48 -8.58
N ASP A 87 6.70 12.55 -8.09
CA ASP A 87 6.23 13.66 -8.92
C ASP A 87 7.38 14.34 -9.68
N GLU A 88 8.50 14.65 -9.03
CA GLU A 88 9.68 15.18 -9.72
C GLU A 88 10.28 14.18 -10.71
N THR A 89 10.35 12.89 -10.37
CA THR A 89 10.83 11.86 -11.31
C THR A 89 9.93 11.78 -12.56
N LEU A 90 8.62 11.90 -12.39
CA LEU A 90 7.66 11.91 -13.50
C LEU A 90 7.82 13.16 -14.37
N LYS A 91 7.97 14.34 -13.75
CA LYS A 91 8.24 15.59 -14.45
C LYS A 91 9.56 15.53 -15.22
N ASP A 92 10.61 14.97 -14.63
CA ASP A 92 11.92 14.82 -15.27
C ASP A 92 11.85 13.83 -16.45
N ALA A 93 11.16 12.71 -16.28
CA ALA A 93 10.92 11.74 -17.35
C ALA A 93 10.14 12.35 -18.53
N GLN A 94 9.24 13.31 -18.25
CA GLN A 94 8.55 14.10 -19.27
C GLN A 94 9.48 15.14 -19.92
N ARG A 95 10.23 15.92 -19.14
CA ARG A 95 11.05 17.03 -19.67
C ARG A 95 12.29 16.57 -20.42
N SER A 96 12.91 15.45 -20.04
CA SER A 96 14.21 15.01 -20.58
C SER A 96 14.26 14.73 -22.10
N ARG A 97 13.15 14.89 -22.84
CA ARG A 97 13.10 14.69 -24.31
C ARG A 97 12.67 15.93 -25.12
N VAL A 98 12.37 17.06 -24.49
CA VAL A 98 11.90 18.26 -25.19
C VAL A 98 12.60 19.49 -24.64
N SER A 99 13.32 20.22 -25.48
CA SER A 99 14.09 21.43 -25.13
C SER A 99 13.22 22.70 -24.94
N GLU A 100 11.90 22.57 -24.82
CA GLU A 100 10.93 23.67 -24.77
C GLU A 100 9.77 23.32 -23.81
N PRO A 101 9.16 24.31 -23.14
CA PRO A 101 8.04 24.10 -22.23
C PRO A 101 6.77 23.85 -23.05
N VAL A 102 6.53 22.61 -23.49
CA VAL A 102 5.35 22.28 -24.29
C VAL A 102 4.29 21.58 -23.45
N ALA A 103 3.09 22.14 -23.47
CA ALA A 103 1.85 21.57 -22.98
C ALA A 103 1.34 20.40 -23.86
N ASP A 104 2.23 19.51 -24.31
CA ASP A 104 1.85 18.40 -25.18
C ASP A 104 1.88 17.08 -24.44
N ALA A 105 0.79 16.32 -24.55
CA ALA A 105 0.61 15.01 -23.93
C ALA A 105 1.56 13.93 -24.48
N ASP A 106 2.54 14.29 -25.32
CA ASP A 106 3.44 13.36 -26.01
C ASP A 106 4.91 13.40 -25.56
N ALA A 107 5.21 13.98 -24.41
CA ALA A 107 6.58 14.08 -23.88
C ALA A 107 7.33 12.73 -23.75
N LEU A 108 6.59 11.63 -23.54
CA LEU A 108 7.13 10.26 -23.50
C LEU A 108 7.35 9.64 -24.89
N GLY A 109 7.03 10.37 -25.97
CA GLY A 109 7.12 9.91 -27.36
C GLY A 109 6.14 8.79 -27.71
N THR A 110 5.06 8.64 -26.94
CA THR A 110 4.06 7.56 -27.07
C THR A 110 3.25 7.66 -28.36
N ASN A 111 2.85 8.86 -28.79
CA ASN A 111 2.21 9.11 -30.07
C ASN A 111 3.22 8.89 -31.20
N GLY A 112 4.48 9.30 -31.02
CA GLY A 112 5.56 8.95 -31.95
C GLY A 112 5.72 7.44 -32.16
N ILE A 113 5.69 6.65 -31.07
CA ILE A 113 5.70 5.17 -31.13
C ILE A 113 4.42 4.66 -31.81
N TRP A 114 3.25 5.13 -31.39
CA TRP A 114 1.97 4.71 -31.95
C TRP A 114 1.87 4.96 -33.44
N ARG A 115 2.31 6.13 -33.93
CA ARG A 115 2.35 6.47 -35.35
C ARG A 115 3.26 5.52 -36.14
N ARG A 116 4.45 5.21 -35.62
CA ARG A 116 5.37 4.26 -36.25
C ARG A 116 4.78 2.85 -36.31
N VAL A 117 4.17 2.37 -35.22
CA VAL A 117 3.51 1.05 -35.18
C VAL A 117 2.33 1.00 -36.14
N ARG A 118 1.48 2.04 -36.15
CA ARG A 118 0.35 2.17 -37.09
C ARG A 118 0.82 2.12 -38.54
N PHE A 119 1.90 2.85 -38.86
CA PHE A 119 2.48 2.86 -40.21
C PHE A 119 3.03 1.49 -40.63
N ILE A 120 3.76 0.80 -39.75
CA ILE A 120 4.26 -0.56 -40.02
C ILE A 120 3.09 -1.53 -40.24
N ASN A 121 1.94 -1.33 -39.60
CA ASN A 121 0.77 -2.18 -39.70
C ASN A 121 -0.18 -1.86 -40.87
N GLY A 122 0.19 -1.00 -41.82
CA GLY A 122 -0.68 -0.71 -42.97
C GLY A 122 -1.26 0.70 -43.01
N GLY A 123 -1.10 1.47 -41.92
CA GLY A 123 -1.73 2.78 -41.76
C GLY A 123 -0.92 3.93 -42.39
N PRO A 124 -1.54 5.12 -42.50
CA PRO A 124 -0.86 6.32 -43.00
C PRO A 124 0.16 6.86 -41.99
N PHE A 125 1.24 7.47 -42.48
CA PHE A 125 2.18 8.24 -41.66
C PHE A 125 1.76 9.72 -41.61
N GLU A 126 1.28 10.17 -40.46
CA GLU A 126 0.95 11.57 -40.20
C GLU A 126 2.16 12.27 -39.54
N ARG A 127 2.84 13.14 -40.30
CA ARG A 127 3.83 14.07 -39.72
C ARG A 127 3.10 15.10 -38.86
N GLN A 128 3.54 15.30 -37.62
CA GLN A 128 3.14 16.49 -36.86
C GLN A 128 3.78 17.68 -37.58
N GLY A 129 2.95 18.57 -38.12
CA GLY A 129 3.43 19.78 -38.79
C GLY A 129 3.83 20.81 -37.76
N ASP A 130 5.12 21.05 -37.64
CA ASP A 130 5.61 22.39 -37.34
C ASP A 130 5.27 23.24 -38.58
N ALA A 131 4.73 24.42 -38.36
CA ALA A 131 4.31 25.30 -39.43
C ALA A 131 5.49 25.64 -40.38
N GLU A 132 5.14 25.88 -41.65
CA GLU A 132 5.96 26.53 -42.68
C GLU A 132 6.99 25.65 -43.42
N ASP A 133 6.49 24.82 -44.34
CA ASP A 133 7.14 24.73 -45.66
C ASP A 133 6.05 24.46 -46.72
N LYS A 134 5.63 25.53 -47.41
CA LYS A 134 4.55 25.48 -48.41
C LYS A 134 5.05 25.23 -49.84
N ASP A 135 6.33 24.89 -50.02
CA ASP A 135 6.93 24.85 -51.35
C ASP A 135 7.21 23.43 -51.89
N ASN A 136 6.71 22.37 -51.24
CA ASN A 136 6.88 20.99 -51.71
C ASN A 136 5.56 20.18 -51.78
N ASP A 137 4.72 20.53 -52.76
CA ASP A 137 3.47 19.84 -53.14
C ASP A 137 3.65 18.43 -53.75
N LEU A 138 4.73 17.72 -53.46
CA LEU A 138 4.99 16.36 -54.00
C LEU A 138 5.11 15.25 -52.96
N ALA A 139 4.97 15.54 -51.67
CA ALA A 139 5.02 14.53 -50.62
C ALA A 139 3.70 14.45 -49.85
N GLY A 140 2.71 13.76 -50.41
CA GLY A 140 1.52 13.32 -49.68
C GLY A 140 1.88 12.45 -48.45
N PRO A 141 0.94 12.21 -47.52
CA PRO A 141 1.19 11.38 -46.35
C PRO A 141 1.76 10.03 -46.78
N GLY A 142 2.93 9.66 -46.24
CA GLY A 142 3.58 8.39 -46.58
C GLY A 142 2.62 7.25 -46.33
N GLN A 143 2.22 6.53 -47.38
CA GLN A 143 1.32 5.38 -47.26
C GLN A 143 2.16 4.11 -47.24
N ASN A 144 1.87 3.23 -46.29
CA ASN A 144 2.38 1.87 -46.29
C ASN A 144 1.18 0.90 -46.35
N PRO A 145 0.43 0.84 -47.46
CA PRO A 145 -0.80 0.07 -47.53
C PRO A 145 -0.57 -1.44 -47.34
N ASN A 146 0.64 -1.90 -47.64
CA ASN A 146 1.02 -3.31 -47.53
C ASN A 146 1.51 -3.67 -46.13
N GLY A 147 1.80 -2.70 -45.25
CA GLY A 147 2.20 -2.96 -43.88
C GLY A 147 3.31 -4.03 -43.75
N LEU A 148 3.03 -5.04 -42.93
CA LEU A 148 3.90 -6.22 -42.73
C LEU A 148 3.67 -7.34 -43.76
N LEU A 149 2.83 -7.16 -44.79
CA LEU A 149 2.54 -8.22 -45.77
C LEU A 149 3.79 -8.72 -46.51
N PRO A 150 4.72 -7.87 -47.00
CA PRO A 150 5.92 -8.38 -47.67
C PRO A 150 6.78 -9.24 -46.73
N VAL A 151 6.97 -8.78 -45.50
CA VAL A 151 7.72 -9.53 -44.46
C VAL A 151 7.04 -10.84 -44.11
N ARG A 152 5.70 -10.85 -44.02
CA ARG A 152 4.93 -12.07 -43.82
C ARG A 152 5.10 -13.04 -44.99
N THR A 153 5.04 -12.54 -46.22
CA THR A 153 5.22 -13.35 -47.43
C THR A 153 6.62 -13.96 -47.48
N ASP A 154 7.66 -13.19 -47.18
CA ASP A 154 9.03 -13.68 -47.11
C ASP A 154 9.18 -14.76 -46.03
N ALA A 155 8.58 -14.56 -44.85
CA ALA A 155 8.59 -15.56 -43.79
C ALA A 155 7.92 -16.89 -44.21
N VAL A 156 6.81 -16.83 -44.94
CA VAL A 156 6.14 -18.02 -45.49
C VAL A 156 7.01 -18.71 -46.53
N ASN A 157 7.63 -17.94 -47.44
CA ASN A 157 8.50 -18.46 -48.49
C ASN A 157 9.74 -19.16 -47.89
N ILE A 158 10.38 -18.53 -46.90
CA ILE A 158 11.51 -19.10 -46.18
C ILE A 158 11.11 -20.40 -45.48
N ASN A 159 9.96 -20.40 -44.78
CA ASN A 159 9.48 -21.60 -44.11
C ASN A 159 9.16 -22.73 -45.10
N GLY A 160 8.54 -22.42 -46.24
CA GLY A 160 8.29 -23.38 -47.31
C GLY A 160 9.59 -23.99 -47.87
N GLY A 161 10.59 -23.14 -48.12
CA GLY A 161 11.92 -23.60 -48.54
C GLY A 161 12.59 -24.51 -47.51
N LEU A 162 12.48 -24.19 -46.22
CA LEU A 162 13.03 -25.02 -45.14
C LEU A 162 12.33 -26.38 -45.03
N VAL A 163 11.01 -26.42 -45.15
CA VAL A 163 10.24 -27.68 -45.18
C VAL A 163 10.67 -28.54 -46.36
N GLU A 164 10.88 -27.94 -47.53
CA GLU A 164 11.30 -28.64 -48.73
C GLU A 164 12.72 -29.20 -48.62
N VAL A 165 13.65 -28.41 -48.08
CA VAL A 165 15.00 -28.88 -47.74
C VAL A 165 14.94 -30.05 -46.77
N ASN A 166 14.12 -29.96 -45.72
CA ASN A 166 13.94 -31.04 -44.78
C ASN A 166 13.39 -32.32 -45.45
N ARG A 167 12.38 -32.19 -46.31
CA ARG A 167 11.83 -33.32 -47.08
C ARG A 167 12.89 -33.97 -47.98
N HIS A 168 13.73 -33.16 -48.63
CA HIS A 168 14.86 -33.66 -49.41
C HIS A 168 15.88 -34.40 -48.56
N LEU A 169 16.23 -33.85 -47.39
CA LEU A 169 17.14 -34.52 -46.44
C LEU A 169 16.54 -35.84 -45.96
N THR A 170 15.26 -35.88 -45.57
CA THR A 170 14.55 -37.13 -45.21
C THR A 170 14.56 -38.15 -46.34
N SER A 171 14.28 -37.72 -47.59
CA SER A 171 14.32 -38.62 -48.75
C SER A 171 15.72 -39.15 -49.08
N ILE A 172 16.77 -38.36 -48.81
CA ILE A 172 18.16 -38.84 -48.94
C ILE A 172 18.43 -39.86 -47.84
N CYS A 173 18.05 -39.57 -46.59
CA CYS A 173 18.21 -40.47 -45.46
C CYS A 173 17.47 -41.81 -45.65
N GLU A 174 16.27 -41.81 -46.24
CA GLU A 174 15.47 -43.01 -46.52
C GLU A 174 15.84 -43.70 -47.85
N SER A 175 16.84 -43.20 -48.57
CA SER A 175 17.23 -43.77 -49.86
C SER A 175 17.91 -45.14 -49.70
N PRO A 176 17.49 -46.17 -50.46
CA PRO A 176 18.10 -47.51 -50.41
C PRO A 176 19.58 -47.52 -50.84
N THR A 177 20.07 -46.47 -51.50
CA THR A 177 21.50 -46.30 -51.78
C THR A 177 22.32 -46.05 -50.52
N LEU A 178 21.79 -45.33 -49.53
CA LEU A 178 22.46 -45.13 -48.23
C LEU A 178 22.35 -46.38 -47.35
N GLU A 179 21.26 -47.14 -47.42
CA GLU A 179 21.16 -48.48 -46.78
C GLU A 179 22.16 -49.50 -47.34
N THR A 180 22.43 -49.45 -48.64
CA THR A 180 23.39 -50.36 -49.32
C THR A 180 24.85 -49.89 -49.22
N LEU A 181 25.11 -48.59 -49.05
CA LEU A 181 26.44 -48.01 -48.81
C LEU A 181 26.86 -47.98 -47.34
N GLY A 182 25.91 -48.08 -46.40
CA GLY A 182 26.17 -48.14 -44.96
C GLY A 182 27.23 -49.19 -44.56
N PRO A 183 27.17 -50.43 -45.09
CA PRO A 183 28.19 -51.45 -44.83
C PRO A 183 29.53 -51.25 -45.58
N LEU A 184 29.59 -50.37 -46.60
CA LEU A 184 30.78 -50.17 -47.45
C LEU A 184 31.62 -48.93 -47.05
N LEU A 185 31.06 -48.00 -46.28
CA LEU A 185 31.73 -46.78 -45.81
C LEU A 185 32.51 -46.95 -44.49
N GLU A 186 32.46 -48.12 -43.86
CA GLU A 186 33.09 -48.36 -42.56
C GLU A 186 34.61 -48.15 -42.47
N PRO A 187 35.44 -48.21 -43.55
CA PRO A 187 36.87 -47.97 -43.37
C PRO A 187 37.43 -46.63 -43.88
N ILE A 188 36.69 -45.73 -44.55
CA ILE A 188 37.34 -44.68 -45.38
C ILE A 188 36.92 -43.21 -45.14
N SER A 189 36.11 -42.84 -44.13
CA SER A 189 35.84 -41.40 -43.93
C SER A 189 35.54 -40.95 -42.50
N PRO A 190 36.16 -39.84 -42.02
CA PRO A 190 35.91 -39.28 -40.68
C PRO A 190 34.52 -38.67 -40.49
N VAL A 191 33.68 -38.66 -41.53
CA VAL A 191 32.29 -38.12 -41.48
C VAL A 191 31.27 -39.19 -41.04
N ALA A 192 31.65 -40.47 -41.03
CA ALA A 192 30.77 -41.58 -40.67
C ALA A 192 30.01 -41.46 -39.32
N PRO A 193 30.56 -40.83 -38.25
CA PRO A 193 29.82 -40.69 -36.99
C PRO A 193 28.66 -39.68 -37.06
N LEU A 194 28.72 -38.68 -37.94
CA LEU A 194 27.71 -37.63 -38.04
C LEU A 194 26.41 -38.10 -38.71
N LEU A 195 26.47 -39.18 -39.49
CA LEU A 195 25.29 -39.82 -40.09
C LEU A 195 24.53 -40.73 -39.09
N ARG A 196 25.11 -41.01 -37.91
CA ARG A 196 24.54 -41.95 -36.92
C ARG A 196 23.94 -41.28 -35.68
N SER A 197 24.18 -39.99 -35.44
CA SER A 197 23.88 -39.37 -34.14
C SER A 197 22.81 -38.28 -34.14
N GLY A 198 22.09 -38.10 -35.25
CA GLY A 198 20.84 -37.36 -35.28
C GLY A 198 19.71 -38.30 -35.72
N PRO A 199 18.47 -38.09 -35.27
CA PRO A 199 17.35 -38.82 -35.83
C PRO A 199 17.34 -38.57 -37.34
N CYS A 200 17.24 -39.65 -38.11
CA CYS A 200 16.22 -39.64 -39.14
C CYS A 200 14.88 -39.73 -38.40
#